data_AF-A0A511V2F5-F1
#
_entry.id   AF-A0A511V2F5-F1
#
_cell.length_a   1.000
_cell.length_b   1.000
_cell.length_c   1.000
_cell.angle_alpha   90.00
_cell.angle_beta   90.00
_cell.angle_gamma   90.00
#
_symmetry.space_group_name_H-M   'P 1'
#
loop_
_entity.id
_entity.type
_entity.pdbx_description
1 polymer ?
#
loop_
_entity_poly.entity_id
_entity_poly.type
_entity_poly.pdbx_seq_one_letter_code
_entity_poly.pdbx_strand_id
1 'polypeptide(L)'
;MEAEPEQTITYLPDNEIPVVTNRIQDQSGTVGGTRIQIDLRGYFIDPDGDQLLFDVVSSDEEVVTVALDGTDIYITLKAPGTTMVTVRATDGKGGTVSQSFTVAVQPAPVDTTPPVVQELNPSNNAVGVSATNDFAISFDENVALRTEKTIWIKKTIDDSIVASLSTNNQSGVSVSGNKVTIKNPGLGGSTRYYIEIENGAIPDIAGNSFAGIQDKTIWTFTTNANRIQSKAITNFDFSTVYATQANQRSKPMTSADFSGNNAKTFTISDGITTIAITLNWNIPRNGFSIGQVIGSAIESQIQDYYFGHGIQPANWTLNAGSYAADDTFNINTFKTGSNASVMLDGDDWNYFFQDKSFSGSDDDTSKNCLFTISDGTHTAEILLGYQYANMDDLVDDLNYQLTNAQVSATVNKVEASHFELVPGTPGITLTTGGTNANEFF
;
A
#
# COMPACT_ATOMS: atom_id res chain seq x y z
N MET A 1 81.65 106.75 -0.83
CA MET A 1 80.64 106.49 0.22
C MET A 1 79.48 105.82 -0.47
N GLU A 2 79.34 104.51 -0.32
CA GLU A 2 78.09 103.79 -0.53
C GLU A 2 78.19 102.44 0.18
N ALA A 3 77.04 101.97 0.67
CA ALA A 3 76.83 101.27 1.93
C ALA A 3 77.31 99.82 2.00
N GLU A 4 77.63 99.36 3.22
CA GLU A 4 77.69 97.94 3.56
C GLU A 4 76.30 97.29 3.44
N PRO A 5 76.18 96.02 3.02
CA PRO A 5 74.90 95.34 2.97
C PRO A 5 74.43 94.94 4.37
N GLU A 6 73.19 95.30 4.70
CA GLU A 6 72.50 94.85 5.91
C GLU A 6 72.37 93.33 5.93
N GLN A 7 72.87 92.69 6.99
CA GLN A 7 72.57 91.29 7.29
C GLN A 7 71.16 91.17 7.84
N THR A 8 70.23 90.66 7.03
CA THR A 8 68.93 90.18 7.50
C THR A 8 69.12 88.90 8.32
N ILE A 9 69.03 89.00 9.64
CA ILE A 9 68.86 87.84 10.53
C ILE A 9 67.42 87.36 10.37
N THR A 10 67.20 86.30 9.59
CA THR A 10 65.91 85.62 9.54
C THR A 10 65.77 84.75 10.80
N TYR A 11 65.00 85.23 11.77
CA TYR A 11 64.47 84.38 12.84
C TYR A 11 63.58 83.32 12.19
N LEU A 12 63.93 82.04 12.33
CA LEU A 12 62.98 80.96 12.04
C LEU A 12 61.96 80.95 13.20
N PRO A 13 60.66 80.80 12.91
CA PRO A 13 59.65 80.67 13.96
C PRO A 13 59.96 79.46 14.85
N ASP A 14 59.57 79.55 16.13
CA ASP A 14 59.61 78.41 17.04
C ASP A 14 58.63 77.32 16.56
N ASN A 15 59.02 76.06 16.67
CA ASN A 15 58.20 74.92 16.25
C ASN A 15 56.92 74.78 17.08
N GLU A 16 55.77 74.80 16.44
CA GLU A 16 54.47 74.50 17.03
C GLU A 16 54.22 72.99 17.04
N ILE A 17 53.72 72.46 18.16
CA ILE A 17 53.43 71.03 18.26
C ILE A 17 52.18 70.64 17.44
N PRO A 18 52.07 69.39 16.96
CA PRO A 18 50.86 68.89 16.33
C PRO A 18 49.62 69.02 17.23
N VAL A 19 48.46 69.29 16.65
CA VAL A 19 47.17 69.40 17.37
C VAL A 19 46.12 68.46 16.79
N VAL A 20 45.22 67.99 17.66
CA VAL A 20 44.03 67.22 17.25
C VAL A 20 43.00 68.18 16.69
N THR A 21 42.59 67.96 15.44
CA THR A 21 41.57 68.78 14.76
C THR A 21 40.18 68.18 14.84
N ASN A 22 40.08 66.85 14.85
CA ASN A 22 38.82 66.13 14.98
C ASN A 22 38.99 64.91 15.90
N ARG A 23 37.91 64.54 16.59
CA ARG A 23 37.89 63.32 17.40
C ARG A 23 37.63 62.09 16.53
N ILE A 24 38.55 61.14 16.50
CA ILE A 24 38.30 59.76 16.05
C ILE A 24 37.21 59.13 16.92
N GLN A 25 36.12 58.70 16.29
CA GLN A 25 34.98 58.09 16.99
C GLN A 25 35.29 56.65 17.40
N ASP A 26 34.64 56.20 18.47
CA ASP A 26 34.66 54.81 18.91
C ASP A 26 34.16 53.89 17.79
N GLN A 27 34.77 52.71 17.68
CA GLN A 27 34.49 51.73 16.64
C GLN A 27 33.88 50.46 17.23
N SER A 28 33.14 49.73 16.42
CA SER A 28 32.63 48.42 16.80
C SER A 28 32.56 47.47 15.62
N GLY A 29 32.59 46.17 15.91
CA GLY A 29 32.42 45.13 14.90
C GLY A 29 32.35 43.74 15.52
N THR A 30 32.48 42.73 14.68
CA THR A 30 32.33 41.32 15.05
C THR A 30 33.61 40.55 14.74
N VAL A 31 33.95 39.56 15.57
CA VAL A 31 35.10 38.66 15.31
C VAL A 31 35.04 38.09 13.89
N GLY A 32 36.14 38.17 13.15
CA GLY A 32 36.22 37.68 11.76
C GLY A 32 35.47 38.53 10.73
N GLY A 33 34.90 39.67 11.13
CA GLY A 33 34.29 40.65 10.23
C GLY A 33 35.31 41.38 9.35
N THR A 34 34.83 42.32 8.54
CA THR A 34 35.71 43.15 7.71
C THR A 34 36.57 44.05 8.60
N ARG A 35 37.86 44.20 8.28
CA ARG A 35 38.75 45.13 8.99
C ARG A 35 38.24 46.57 8.89
N ILE A 36 38.37 47.33 9.97
CA ILE A 36 37.97 48.73 10.00
C ILE A 36 39.13 49.56 9.45
N GLN A 37 38.84 50.48 8.52
CA GLN A 37 39.82 51.41 7.95
C GLN A 37 39.48 52.83 8.38
N ILE A 38 40.47 53.57 8.89
CA ILE A 38 40.34 54.99 9.22
C ILE A 38 41.52 55.72 8.59
N ASP A 39 41.24 56.73 7.78
CA ASP A 39 42.25 57.65 7.25
C ASP A 39 42.49 58.76 8.28
N LEU A 40 43.73 58.89 8.76
CA LEU A 40 44.11 59.86 9.78
C LEU A 40 44.17 61.30 9.26
N ARG A 41 44.03 61.54 7.95
CA ARG A 41 43.95 62.90 7.39
C ARG A 41 42.77 63.66 7.97
N GLY A 42 43.05 64.85 8.50
CA GLY A 42 42.04 65.71 9.12
C GLY A 42 41.67 65.35 10.56
N TYR A 43 42.35 64.39 11.20
CA TYR A 43 42.28 64.17 12.65
C TYR A 43 43.42 64.86 13.41
N PHE A 44 44.55 65.08 12.72
CA PHE A 44 45.73 65.76 13.23
C PHE A 44 46.19 66.81 12.21
N ILE A 45 46.69 67.95 12.70
CA ILE A 45 47.38 68.96 11.87
C ILE A 45 48.60 69.47 12.62
N ASP A 46 49.63 69.82 11.88
CA ASP A 46 50.75 70.59 12.38
C ASP A 46 50.56 72.07 11.99
N PRO A 47 50.56 73.03 12.93
CA PRO A 47 50.33 74.45 12.61
C PRO A 47 51.40 75.07 11.68
N ASP A 48 52.64 74.58 11.73
CA ASP A 48 53.73 75.00 10.85
C ASP A 48 53.67 74.30 9.49
N GLY A 49 52.77 73.34 9.33
CA GLY A 49 52.59 72.54 8.12
C GLY A 49 53.62 71.43 7.99
N ASP A 50 54.28 71.03 9.08
CA ASP A 50 55.22 69.92 9.07
C ASP A 50 54.53 68.58 8.76
N GLN A 51 55.28 67.68 8.11
CA GLN A 51 54.77 66.35 7.78
C GLN A 51 54.66 65.49 9.03
N LEU A 52 53.45 65.01 9.32
CA LEU A 52 53.18 64.14 10.46
C LEU A 52 53.57 62.68 10.17
N LEU A 53 54.25 62.07 11.15
CA LEU A 53 54.42 60.62 11.25
C LEU A 53 53.47 60.06 12.31
N PHE A 54 52.86 58.92 12.01
CA PHE A 54 51.89 58.28 12.89
C PHE A 54 52.42 56.98 13.49
N ASP A 55 52.00 56.71 14.72
CA ASP A 55 52.21 55.46 15.43
C ASP A 55 50.87 55.05 16.05
N VAL A 56 50.50 53.76 15.93
CA VAL A 56 49.22 53.25 16.39
C VAL A 56 49.43 51.98 17.20
N VAL A 57 48.84 51.95 18.40
CA VAL A 57 48.94 50.82 19.32
C VAL A 57 47.57 50.43 19.85
N SER A 58 47.34 49.12 19.98
CA SER A 58 46.20 48.57 20.72
C SER A 58 46.63 48.26 22.15
N SER A 59 45.80 48.57 23.15
CA SER A 59 46.06 48.19 24.53
C SER A 59 45.88 46.69 24.80
N ASP A 60 45.22 45.98 23.88
CA ASP A 60 45.00 44.52 23.94
C ASP A 60 44.97 43.95 22.52
N GLU A 61 46.10 43.37 22.11
CA GLU A 61 46.28 42.74 20.79
C GLU A 61 45.59 41.37 20.67
N GLU A 62 45.06 40.81 21.75
CA GLU A 62 44.20 39.62 21.66
C GLU A 62 42.78 39.98 21.25
N VAL A 63 42.30 41.18 21.62
CA VAL A 63 41.00 41.70 21.20
C VAL A 63 41.09 42.32 19.80
N VAL A 64 42.07 43.19 19.55
CA VAL A 64 42.25 43.91 18.27
C VAL A 64 43.72 44.14 17.95
N THR A 65 44.13 43.84 16.72
CA THR A 65 45.43 44.28 16.17
C THR A 65 45.26 45.46 15.22
N VAL A 66 46.29 46.31 15.14
CA VAL A 66 46.30 47.51 14.31
C VAL A 66 47.50 47.49 13.37
N ALA A 67 47.33 47.95 12.15
CA ALA A 67 48.39 48.15 11.17
C ALA A 67 48.25 49.54 10.56
N LEU A 68 49.36 50.19 10.24
CA LEU A 68 49.39 51.51 9.62
C LEU A 68 50.03 51.40 8.22
N ASP A 69 49.40 52.03 7.22
CA ASP A 69 49.94 52.18 5.87
C ASP A 69 49.78 53.65 5.45
N GLY A 70 50.88 54.42 5.50
CA GLY A 70 50.84 55.87 5.30
C GLY A 70 49.97 56.56 6.35
N THR A 71 48.79 57.02 5.95
CA THR A 71 47.79 57.66 6.83
C THR A 71 46.60 56.75 7.17
N ASP A 72 46.49 55.58 6.55
CA ASP A 72 45.39 54.65 6.80
C ASP A 72 45.76 53.70 7.94
N ILE A 73 44.91 53.64 8.97
CA ILE A 73 44.95 52.55 9.97
C ILE A 73 43.98 51.45 9.58
N TYR A 74 44.44 50.20 9.69
CA TYR A 74 43.65 48.99 9.50
C TYR A 74 43.55 48.23 10.82
N ILE A 75 42.32 48.03 11.29
CA ILE A 75 42.01 47.43 12.57
C ILE A 75 41.41 46.04 12.34
N THR A 76 42.06 45.00 12.83
CA THR A 76 41.62 43.59 12.72
C THR A 76 41.01 43.14 14.04
N LEU A 77 39.78 42.60 13.98
CA LEU A 77 39.00 42.20 15.16
C LEU A 77 39.22 40.70 15.45
N LYS A 78 39.92 40.38 16.54
CA LYS A 78 40.40 39.02 16.85
C LYS A 78 39.53 38.24 17.84
N ALA A 79 39.12 38.87 18.94
CA ALA A 79 38.36 38.21 20.00
C ALA A 79 37.29 39.14 20.60
N PRO A 80 36.20 38.59 21.18
CA PRO A 80 35.18 39.41 21.82
C PRO A 80 35.75 40.16 23.01
N GLY A 81 35.45 41.46 23.12
CA GLY A 81 36.01 42.31 24.16
C GLY A 81 35.92 43.79 23.80
N THR A 82 36.50 44.65 24.63
CA THR A 82 36.64 46.08 24.32
C THR A 82 38.05 46.50 24.67
N THR A 83 38.73 47.12 23.72
CA THR A 83 40.11 47.60 23.89
C THR A 83 40.24 49.03 23.41
N MET A 84 41.32 49.71 23.81
CA MET A 84 41.61 51.09 23.44
C MET A 84 42.71 51.12 22.38
N VAL A 85 42.46 51.80 21.28
CA VAL A 85 43.47 52.10 20.26
C VAL A 85 43.94 53.52 20.46
N THR A 86 45.25 53.73 20.53
CA THR A 86 45.88 55.04 20.68
C THR A 86 46.67 55.36 19.42
N VAL A 87 46.35 56.51 18.81
CA VAL A 87 47.08 57.08 17.67
C VAL A 87 47.91 58.25 18.18
N ARG A 88 49.21 58.23 17.89
CA ARG A 88 50.15 59.30 18.18
C ARG A 88 50.64 59.92 16.88
N ALA A 89 50.59 61.24 16.78
CA ALA A 89 51.17 62.02 15.69
C ALA A 89 52.43 62.75 16.19
N THR A 90 53.49 62.78 15.38
CA THR A 90 54.72 63.54 15.65
C THR A 90 55.15 64.34 14.44
N ASP A 91 55.67 65.54 14.68
CA ASP A 91 56.19 66.48 13.67
C ASP A 91 57.65 66.16 13.24
N GLY A 92 58.31 65.20 13.89
CA GLY A 92 59.74 64.91 13.66
C GLY A 92 60.70 65.98 14.18
N LYS A 93 60.19 67.05 14.81
CA LYS A 93 60.93 68.17 15.42
C LYS A 93 60.80 68.23 16.94
N GLY A 94 60.06 67.28 17.53
CA GLY A 94 59.97 67.04 18.97
C GLY A 94 58.57 67.25 19.55
N GLY A 95 57.62 67.73 18.74
CA GLY A 95 56.21 67.81 19.09
C GLY A 95 55.50 66.45 18.90
N THR A 96 54.62 66.14 19.84
CA THR A 96 53.76 64.95 19.78
C THR A 96 52.39 65.24 20.35
N VAL A 97 51.35 64.67 19.74
CA VAL A 97 50.00 64.63 20.32
C VAL A 97 49.41 63.25 20.11
N SER A 98 48.60 62.80 21.06
CA SER A 98 47.92 61.51 20.97
C SER A 98 46.42 61.66 21.19
N GLN A 99 45.65 60.80 20.53
CA GLN A 99 44.26 60.56 20.88
C GLN A 99 43.99 59.06 20.91
N SER A 100 43.10 58.65 21.81
CA SER A 100 42.60 57.28 21.86
C SER A 100 41.11 57.19 21.53
N PHE A 101 40.69 56.03 21.03
CA PHE A 101 39.29 55.65 20.85
C PHE A 101 39.11 54.18 21.23
N THR A 102 37.89 53.80 21.59
CA THR A 102 37.57 52.42 21.96
C THR A 102 37.17 51.62 20.73
N VAL A 103 37.51 50.32 20.73
CA VAL A 103 37.05 49.35 19.74
C VAL A 103 36.35 48.21 20.48
N ALA A 104 35.05 48.07 20.28
CA ALA A 104 34.24 47.01 20.87
C ALA A 104 34.02 45.87 19.85
N VAL A 105 34.47 44.66 20.19
CA VAL A 105 34.32 43.46 19.36
C VAL A 105 33.27 42.55 19.96
N GLN A 106 32.22 42.26 19.19
CA GLN A 106 31.17 41.32 19.54
C GLN A 106 31.51 39.90 19.03
N PRO A 107 31.02 38.84 19.70
CA PRO A 107 31.11 37.48 19.16
C PRO A 107 30.42 37.37 17.79
N ALA A 108 30.89 36.44 16.96
CA ALA A 108 30.18 36.08 15.74
C ALA A 108 28.76 35.56 16.07
N PRO A 109 27.73 35.91 15.27
CA PRO A 109 26.41 35.33 15.45
C PRO A 109 26.51 33.82 15.25
N VAL A 110 26.02 33.07 16.22
CA VAL A 110 25.88 31.61 16.14
C VAL A 110 24.49 31.27 15.67
N ASP A 111 24.38 30.23 14.84
CA ASP A 111 23.09 29.66 14.50
C ASP A 111 22.54 28.93 15.74
N THR A 112 21.33 29.31 16.15
CA THR A 112 20.63 28.72 17.29
C THR A 112 19.26 28.16 16.90
N THR A 113 18.92 28.15 15.61
CA THR A 113 17.63 27.67 15.13
C THR A 113 17.75 26.20 14.77
N PRO A 114 16.89 25.32 15.32
CA PRO A 114 16.83 23.94 14.86
C PRO A 114 16.27 23.83 13.43
N PRO A 115 16.66 22.79 12.68
CA PRO A 115 16.15 22.56 11.33
C PRO A 115 14.65 22.26 11.36
N VAL A 116 13.92 22.82 10.41
CA VAL A 116 12.46 22.70 10.27
C VAL A 116 12.10 21.80 9.10
N VAL A 117 11.15 20.90 9.32
CA VAL A 117 10.65 19.99 8.28
C VAL A 117 9.91 20.77 7.20
N GLN A 118 10.35 20.64 5.95
CA GLN A 118 9.66 21.18 4.77
C GLN A 118 8.77 20.16 4.08
N GLU A 119 9.23 18.91 3.95
CA GLU A 119 8.53 17.88 3.20
C GLU A 119 8.74 16.50 3.80
N LEU A 120 7.68 15.70 3.79
CA LEU A 120 7.69 14.27 4.07
C LEU A 120 7.32 13.51 2.81
N ASN A 121 8.08 12.47 2.49
CA ASN A 121 7.79 11.53 1.43
C ASN A 121 7.80 10.09 1.98
N PRO A 122 6.66 9.39 2.03
CA PRO A 122 5.34 9.86 1.63
C PRO A 122 4.85 11.00 2.52
N SER A 123 3.96 11.83 1.98
CA SER A 123 3.30 12.88 2.75
C SER A 123 2.46 12.29 3.88
N ASN A 124 2.23 13.07 4.94
CA ASN A 124 1.39 12.62 6.03
C ASN A 124 -0.02 12.24 5.54
N ASN A 125 -0.55 11.13 6.04
CA ASN A 125 -1.80 10.48 5.64
C ASN A 125 -1.88 9.97 4.19
N ALA A 126 -0.76 9.89 3.47
CA ALA A 126 -0.76 9.29 2.13
C ALA A 126 -1.30 7.85 2.14
N VAL A 127 -1.99 7.49 1.06
CA VAL A 127 -2.50 6.13 0.79
C VAL A 127 -1.88 5.62 -0.51
N GLY A 128 -1.78 4.30 -0.66
CA GLY A 128 -1.15 3.73 -1.86
C GLY A 128 0.38 3.90 -1.88
N VAL A 129 1.01 3.98 -0.71
CA VAL A 129 2.47 4.09 -0.61
C VAL A 129 3.10 2.76 -1.01
N SER A 130 4.17 2.82 -1.82
CA SER A 130 4.93 1.63 -2.17
C SER A 130 5.47 0.93 -0.92
N ALA A 131 5.30 -0.39 -0.86
CA ALA A 131 5.83 -1.22 0.22
C ALA A 131 7.36 -1.39 0.15
N THR A 132 8.01 -0.89 -0.90
CA THR A 132 9.44 -1.08 -1.16
C THR A 132 10.22 0.20 -1.45
N ASN A 133 9.57 1.31 -1.79
CA ASN A 133 10.28 2.58 -2.00
C ASN A 133 10.73 3.16 -0.65
N ASP A 134 11.92 3.73 -0.63
CA ASP A 134 12.47 4.43 0.53
C ASP A 134 11.69 5.70 0.88
N PHE A 135 11.79 6.11 2.13
CA PHE A 135 11.16 7.31 2.67
C PHE A 135 12.16 8.47 2.69
N ALA A 136 11.66 9.69 2.70
CA ALA A 136 12.51 10.87 2.84
C ALA A 136 11.84 11.99 3.65
N ILE A 137 12.68 12.75 4.33
CA ILE A 137 12.34 13.99 5.03
C ILE A 137 13.31 15.08 4.59
N SER A 138 12.78 16.23 4.18
CA SER A 138 13.54 17.40 3.75
C SER A 138 13.39 18.53 4.76
N PHE A 139 14.47 19.25 5.03
CA PHE A 139 14.54 20.37 5.95
C PHE A 139 14.79 21.70 5.22
N ASP A 140 14.61 22.81 5.90
CA ASP A 140 14.89 24.16 5.38
C ASP A 140 16.37 24.54 5.33
N GLU A 141 17.21 23.71 5.94
CA GLU A 141 18.66 23.86 5.96
C GLU A 141 19.39 22.51 5.87
N ASN A 142 20.70 22.55 5.68
CA ASN A 142 21.52 21.34 5.63
C ASN A 142 21.58 20.66 7.00
N VAL A 143 21.47 19.34 6.99
CA VAL A 143 21.43 18.53 8.21
C VAL A 143 22.50 17.45 8.22
N ALA A 144 22.74 16.89 9.40
CA ALA A 144 23.60 15.75 9.65
C ALA A 144 22.85 14.66 10.41
N LEU A 145 23.49 13.50 10.60
CA LEU A 145 22.99 12.42 11.45
C LEU A 145 23.80 12.36 12.74
N ARG A 146 23.13 12.39 13.89
CA ARG A 146 23.77 12.21 15.20
C ARG A 146 23.90 10.71 15.48
N THR A 147 25.09 10.24 15.85
CA THR A 147 25.32 8.83 16.20
C THR A 147 24.50 8.40 17.42
N GLU A 148 24.28 7.08 17.57
CA GLU A 148 23.57 6.47 18.72
C GLU A 148 22.12 6.95 18.91
N LYS A 149 21.49 7.41 17.83
CA LYS A 149 20.06 7.71 17.77
C LYS A 149 19.35 6.72 16.85
N THR A 150 18.03 6.67 16.98
CA THR A 150 17.21 5.69 16.27
C THR A 150 16.03 6.32 15.53
N ILE A 151 15.72 5.74 14.38
CA ILE A 151 14.47 5.96 13.64
C ILE A 151 13.73 4.63 13.63
N TRP A 152 12.45 4.64 14.02
CA TRP A 152 11.59 3.45 14.01
C TRP A 152 10.53 3.55 12.92
N ILE A 153 10.24 2.41 12.32
CA ILE A 153 9.04 2.22 11.49
C ILE A 153 8.13 1.28 12.26
N LYS A 154 6.91 1.71 12.54
CA LYS A 154 5.96 1.00 13.40
C LYS A 154 4.59 0.88 12.75
N LYS A 155 3.82 -0.15 13.10
CA LYS A 155 2.40 -0.26 12.73
C LYS A 155 1.56 0.64 13.63
N THR A 156 0.57 1.35 13.07
CA THR A 156 -0.28 2.23 13.89
C THR A 156 -1.27 1.48 14.78
N ILE A 157 -1.58 0.22 14.46
CA ILE A 157 -2.64 -0.56 15.10
C ILE A 157 -2.25 -1.03 16.51
N ASP A 158 -0.99 -1.38 16.72
CA ASP A 158 -0.47 -1.98 17.95
C ASP A 158 0.92 -1.45 18.37
N ASP A 159 1.43 -0.43 17.66
CA ASP A 159 2.75 0.18 17.85
C ASP A 159 3.92 -0.84 17.72
N SER A 160 3.69 -1.99 17.08
CA SER A 160 4.72 -3.00 16.84
C SER A 160 5.82 -2.46 15.93
N ILE A 161 7.08 -2.69 16.32
CA ILE A 161 8.26 -2.24 15.58
C ILE A 161 8.51 -3.17 14.40
N VAL A 162 8.53 -2.58 13.20
CA VAL A 162 8.86 -3.26 11.93
C VAL A 162 10.33 -3.13 11.62
N ALA A 163 10.91 -1.95 11.89
CA ALA A 163 12.34 -1.70 11.76
C ALA A 163 12.83 -0.69 12.80
N SER A 164 14.10 -0.86 13.19
CA SER A 164 14.86 0.03 14.05
C SER A 164 16.15 0.38 13.32
N LEU A 165 16.30 1.62 12.91
CA LEU A 165 17.38 2.10 12.05
C LEU A 165 18.25 3.06 12.83
N SER A 166 19.51 2.68 13.08
CA SER A 166 20.46 3.57 13.74
C SER A 166 20.98 4.65 12.78
N THR A 167 21.18 5.85 13.32
CA THR A 167 21.72 7.03 12.64
C THR A 167 23.26 7.05 12.59
N ASN A 168 23.94 5.93 12.82
CA ASN A 168 25.41 5.81 12.86
C ASN A 168 26.07 5.52 11.49
N ASN A 169 25.38 5.81 10.38
CA ASN A 169 25.88 5.76 9.00
C ASN A 169 26.22 4.34 8.49
N GLN A 170 25.24 3.67 7.84
CA GLN A 170 25.33 3.17 6.44
C GLN A 170 24.30 2.08 6.06
N SER A 171 23.60 1.42 6.98
CA SER A 171 22.73 0.29 6.58
C SER A 171 21.26 0.65 6.31
N GLY A 172 20.81 1.88 6.61
CA GLY A 172 19.42 2.24 6.36
C GLY A 172 18.99 3.70 6.55
N VAL A 173 19.88 4.61 6.95
CA VAL A 173 19.60 6.06 6.97
C VAL A 173 20.78 6.79 6.33
N SER A 174 20.50 7.71 5.42
CA SER A 174 21.51 8.51 4.74
C SER A 174 21.07 9.97 4.65
N VAL A 175 22.04 10.88 4.52
CA VAL A 175 21.80 12.32 4.43
C VAL A 175 22.54 12.90 3.22
N SER A 176 21.87 13.80 2.50
CA SER A 176 22.45 14.55 1.38
C SER A 176 21.88 15.97 1.40
N GLY A 177 22.73 16.95 1.74
CA GLY A 177 22.31 18.34 1.93
C GLY A 177 21.25 18.46 3.03
N ASN A 178 20.07 18.95 2.67
CA ASN A 178 18.92 19.12 3.57
C ASN A 178 17.96 17.91 3.60
N LYS A 179 18.32 16.79 2.97
CA LYS A 179 17.43 15.63 2.83
C LYS A 179 17.98 14.40 3.53
N VAL A 180 17.16 13.80 4.40
CA VAL A 180 17.41 12.49 5.01
C VAL A 180 16.58 11.44 4.29
N THR A 181 17.21 10.35 3.87
CA THR A 181 16.57 9.19 3.24
C THR A 181 16.62 8.00 4.19
N ILE A 182 15.47 7.36 4.39
CA ILE A 182 15.26 6.23 5.30
C ILE A 182 14.89 5.02 4.47
N LYS A 183 15.71 3.97 4.55
CA LYS A 183 15.55 2.76 3.78
C LYS A 183 14.31 2.00 4.22
N ASN A 184 13.50 1.59 3.25
CA ASN A 184 12.32 0.78 3.51
C ASN A 184 12.74 -0.69 3.77
N PRO A 185 12.37 -1.30 4.92
CA PRO A 185 12.71 -2.70 5.23
C PRO A 185 11.93 -3.73 4.40
N GLY A 186 10.98 -3.28 3.57
CA GLY A 186 9.91 -4.11 3.03
C GLY A 186 8.73 -4.09 3.98
N LEU A 187 7.61 -3.52 3.54
CA LEU A 187 6.39 -3.42 4.33
C LEU A 187 5.31 -4.40 3.85
N GLY A 188 4.37 -4.72 4.73
CA GLY A 188 3.14 -5.40 4.35
C GLY A 188 2.23 -4.48 3.54
N GLY A 189 1.51 -5.02 2.57
CA GLY A 189 0.46 -4.30 1.85
C GLY A 189 -0.75 -4.02 2.75
N SER A 190 -1.62 -3.10 2.32
CA SER A 190 -2.81 -2.65 3.05
C SER A 190 -2.55 -2.32 4.52
N THR A 191 -1.36 -1.89 4.89
CA THR A 191 -1.02 -1.71 6.31
C THR A 191 -0.68 -0.26 6.58
N ARG A 192 -1.21 0.26 7.69
CA ARG A 192 -0.95 1.63 8.12
C ARG A 192 0.27 1.66 9.05
N TYR A 193 1.24 2.48 8.69
CA TYR A 193 2.50 2.65 9.40
C TYR A 193 2.69 4.10 9.84
N TYR A 194 3.64 4.30 10.74
CA TYR A 194 4.19 5.61 11.04
C TYR A 194 5.70 5.53 11.26
N ILE A 195 6.38 6.65 11.02
CA ILE A 195 7.81 6.80 11.26
C ILE A 195 8.00 7.65 12.51
N GLU A 196 8.74 7.11 13.46
CA GLU A 196 9.11 7.76 14.73
C GLU A 196 10.60 8.11 14.65
N ILE A 197 10.95 9.36 14.94
CA ILE A 197 12.33 9.84 14.92
C ILE A 197 12.68 10.28 16.34
N GLU A 198 13.72 9.69 16.91
CA GLU A 198 14.19 10.07 18.24
C GLU A 198 14.64 11.55 18.28
N ASN A 199 14.35 12.21 19.40
CA ASN A 199 14.78 13.60 19.61
C ASN A 199 16.30 13.76 19.43
N GLY A 200 16.70 14.72 18.60
CA GLY A 200 18.09 15.05 18.30
C GLY A 200 18.82 14.08 17.40
N ALA A 201 18.12 13.15 16.76
CA ALA A 201 18.67 12.27 15.72
C ALA A 201 19.25 13.04 14.52
N ILE A 202 18.68 14.20 14.21
CA ILE A 202 18.99 14.99 13.02
C ILE A 202 19.31 16.43 13.44
N PRO A 203 20.58 16.78 13.70
CA PRO A 203 20.98 18.17 13.88
C PRO A 203 21.22 18.87 12.53
N ASP A 204 21.21 20.20 12.53
CA ASP A 204 21.82 21.01 11.48
C ASP A 204 23.37 20.90 11.51
N ILE A 205 24.05 21.68 10.66
CA ILE A 205 25.53 21.73 10.64
C ILE A 205 26.11 22.51 11.84
N ALA A 206 25.33 23.40 12.46
CA ALA A 206 25.73 24.16 13.65
C ALA A 206 25.57 23.38 14.98
N GLY A 207 24.88 22.25 14.97
CA GLY A 207 24.59 21.38 16.10
C GLY A 207 23.19 21.54 16.71
N ASN A 208 22.33 22.44 16.21
CA ASN A 208 20.96 22.58 16.70
C ASN A 208 20.13 21.38 16.25
N SER A 209 19.37 20.82 17.18
CA SER A 209 18.81 19.47 17.02
C SER A 209 17.33 19.52 16.68
N PHE A 210 16.93 18.83 15.60
CA PHE A 210 15.52 18.56 15.32
C PHE A 210 14.89 17.85 16.52
N ALA A 211 13.70 18.31 16.93
CA ALA A 211 12.98 17.78 18.09
C ALA A 211 12.56 16.30 17.94
N GLY A 212 12.63 15.75 16.72
CA GLY A 212 12.19 14.40 16.40
C GLY A 212 10.70 14.34 16.06
N ILE A 213 10.21 13.12 15.84
CA ILE A 213 8.81 12.80 15.59
C ILE A 213 8.42 11.71 16.58
N GLN A 214 7.58 12.06 17.55
CA GLN A 214 7.14 11.14 18.62
C GLN A 214 5.64 10.84 18.54
N ASP A 215 4.85 11.75 17.96
CA ASP A 215 3.43 11.56 17.74
C ASP A 215 3.21 10.82 16.40
N LYS A 216 2.55 9.66 16.48
CA LYS A 216 2.26 8.81 15.32
C LYS A 216 1.36 9.45 14.26
N THR A 217 0.74 10.60 14.54
CA THR A 217 -0.09 11.34 13.58
C THR A 217 0.69 12.28 12.68
N ILE A 218 1.99 12.50 12.94
CA ILE A 218 2.83 13.48 12.21
C ILE A 218 3.39 12.91 10.92
N TRP A 219 3.86 11.66 10.92
CA TRP A 219 4.34 10.96 9.72
C TRP A 219 3.75 9.56 9.64
N THR A 220 2.46 9.49 9.31
CA THR A 220 1.73 8.23 9.08
C THR A 220 1.30 8.09 7.64
N PHE A 221 1.26 6.86 7.14
CA PHE A 221 0.83 6.55 5.77
C PHE A 221 0.28 5.13 5.69
N THR A 222 -0.41 4.81 4.60
CA THR A 222 -0.93 3.46 4.32
C THR A 222 -0.33 2.93 3.02
N THR A 223 0.22 1.72 3.08
CA THR A 223 0.80 1.05 1.91
C THR A 223 -0.26 0.65 0.88
N ASN A 224 0.18 0.36 -0.35
CA ASN A 224 -0.65 -0.18 -1.43
C ASN A 224 -1.45 -1.40 -0.97
N ALA A 225 -2.68 -1.51 -1.48
CA ALA A 225 -3.56 -2.63 -1.15
C ALA A 225 -2.89 -3.98 -1.49
N ASN A 226 -2.95 -4.94 -0.56
CA ASN A 226 -2.54 -6.31 -0.81
C ASN A 226 -3.61 -7.01 -1.65
N ARG A 227 -3.41 -7.02 -2.96
CA ARG A 227 -4.30 -7.65 -3.93
C ARG A 227 -3.92 -9.11 -4.11
N ILE A 228 -4.91 -10.00 -4.12
CA ILE A 228 -4.70 -11.43 -4.41
C ILE A 228 -5.22 -11.71 -5.81
N GLN A 229 -4.33 -12.03 -6.73
CA GLN A 229 -4.73 -12.39 -8.09
C GLN A 229 -5.09 -13.88 -8.16
N SER A 230 -6.14 -14.21 -8.90
CA SER A 230 -6.46 -15.61 -9.20
C SER A 230 -5.38 -16.24 -10.09
N LYS A 231 -5.37 -17.58 -10.16
CA LYS A 231 -4.77 -18.31 -11.26
C LYS A 231 -5.59 -18.17 -12.54
N ALA A 232 -5.04 -18.62 -13.66
CA ALA A 232 -5.72 -18.58 -14.95
C ALA A 232 -6.92 -19.54 -14.95
N ILE A 233 -8.12 -19.00 -15.09
CA ILE A 233 -9.36 -19.76 -15.21
C ILE A 233 -9.75 -19.77 -16.69
N THR A 234 -9.75 -20.97 -17.27
CA THR A 234 -10.09 -21.21 -18.68
C THR A 234 -11.33 -22.09 -18.85
N ASN A 235 -11.75 -22.76 -17.78
CA ASN A 235 -12.98 -23.53 -17.71
C ASN A 235 -13.91 -22.91 -16.66
N PHE A 236 -15.12 -22.56 -17.08
CA PHE A 236 -16.14 -21.93 -16.25
C PHE A 236 -17.28 -22.90 -15.89
N ASP A 237 -17.12 -24.19 -16.18
CA ASP A 237 -18.05 -25.23 -15.78
C ASP A 237 -17.68 -25.80 -14.42
N PHE A 238 -18.33 -25.27 -13.37
CA PHE A 238 -18.30 -25.79 -12.01
C PHE A 238 -19.64 -26.44 -11.66
N SER A 239 -20.44 -26.82 -12.66
CA SER A 239 -21.83 -27.22 -12.45
C SER A 239 -21.94 -28.56 -11.71
N THR A 240 -22.87 -28.61 -10.76
CA THR A 240 -23.34 -29.88 -10.22
C THR A 240 -24.25 -30.57 -11.23
N VAL A 241 -23.94 -31.82 -11.58
CA VAL A 241 -24.86 -32.67 -12.34
C VAL A 241 -25.77 -33.36 -11.34
N TYR A 242 -27.04 -32.98 -11.32
CA TYR A 242 -28.00 -33.54 -10.36
C TYR A 242 -28.37 -34.99 -10.65
N ALA A 243 -28.67 -35.71 -9.58
CA ALA A 243 -29.08 -37.10 -9.59
C ALA A 243 -30.30 -37.33 -10.47
N THR A 244 -30.28 -38.43 -11.21
CA THR A 244 -31.37 -38.82 -12.12
C THR A 244 -32.13 -40.02 -11.59
N GLN A 245 -33.37 -40.19 -12.03
CA GLN A 245 -34.16 -41.39 -11.81
C GLN A 245 -33.68 -42.51 -12.73
N ALA A 246 -33.90 -43.77 -12.34
CA ALA A 246 -33.89 -44.84 -13.35
C ALA A 246 -35.03 -44.56 -14.31
N ASN A 247 -34.74 -44.43 -15.61
CA ASN A 247 -35.74 -44.15 -16.63
C ASN A 247 -35.30 -44.78 -17.94
N GLN A 248 -36.11 -45.71 -18.45
CA GLN A 248 -35.89 -46.28 -19.77
C GLN A 248 -37.10 -46.05 -20.63
N ARG A 249 -36.86 -45.49 -21.81
CA ARG A 249 -37.86 -45.37 -22.87
C ARG A 249 -37.97 -46.68 -23.64
N SER A 250 -39.19 -47.09 -23.96
CA SER A 250 -39.45 -48.24 -24.80
C SER A 250 -38.98 -48.00 -26.23
N LYS A 251 -38.85 -49.07 -27.01
CA LYS A 251 -38.84 -49.04 -28.47
C LYS A 251 -40.16 -48.42 -28.97
N PRO A 252 -40.19 -47.79 -30.16
CA PRO A 252 -41.44 -47.37 -30.79
C PRO A 252 -42.36 -48.57 -31.02
N MET A 253 -43.62 -48.43 -30.61
CA MET A 253 -44.60 -49.51 -30.66
C MET A 253 -45.33 -49.54 -32.01
N THR A 254 -45.49 -50.74 -32.57
CA THR A 254 -46.13 -50.94 -33.89
C THR A 254 -47.51 -51.58 -33.80
N SER A 255 -47.87 -52.16 -32.65
CA SER A 255 -49.17 -52.79 -32.40
C SER A 255 -49.58 -52.62 -30.94
N ALA A 256 -50.88 -52.43 -30.71
CA ALA A 256 -51.54 -52.48 -29.39
C ALA A 256 -52.34 -53.78 -29.17
N ASP A 257 -52.28 -54.71 -30.12
CA ASP A 257 -52.99 -55.99 -30.04
C ASP A 257 -52.11 -57.08 -29.42
N PHE A 258 -52.37 -57.39 -28.16
CA PHE A 258 -51.70 -58.45 -27.41
C PHE A 258 -52.63 -59.67 -27.18
N SER A 259 -53.69 -59.82 -27.96
CA SER A 259 -54.63 -60.94 -27.80
C SER A 259 -54.07 -62.29 -28.30
N GLY A 260 -54.56 -63.39 -27.73
CA GLY A 260 -54.20 -64.75 -28.14
C GLY A 260 -52.70 -65.05 -27.98
N ASN A 261 -52.06 -65.55 -29.03
CA ASN A 261 -50.64 -65.91 -29.02
C ASN A 261 -49.69 -64.70 -29.01
N ASN A 262 -50.20 -63.48 -29.11
CA ASN A 262 -49.39 -62.24 -29.09
C ASN A 262 -49.21 -61.66 -27.68
N ALA A 263 -49.75 -62.31 -26.64
CA ALA A 263 -49.62 -61.85 -25.27
C ALA A 263 -48.15 -61.58 -24.89
N LYS A 264 -47.93 -60.57 -24.06
CA LYS A 264 -46.62 -60.17 -23.55
C LYS A 264 -46.64 -60.20 -22.04
N THR A 265 -45.68 -60.90 -21.45
CA THR A 265 -45.51 -61.04 -20.01
C THR A 265 -44.07 -60.75 -19.60
N PHE A 266 -43.93 -59.86 -18.63
CA PHE A 266 -42.63 -59.52 -18.04
C PHE A 266 -42.84 -59.00 -16.62
N THR A 267 -41.77 -58.85 -15.85
CA THR A 267 -41.79 -58.21 -14.54
C THR A 267 -41.00 -56.91 -14.55
N ILE A 268 -41.39 -55.99 -13.69
CA ILE A 268 -40.67 -54.76 -13.37
C ILE A 268 -40.30 -54.84 -11.89
N SER A 269 -39.01 -54.79 -11.57
CA SER A 269 -38.52 -54.84 -10.20
C SER A 269 -37.61 -53.67 -9.89
N ASP A 270 -37.77 -53.02 -8.74
CA ASP A 270 -36.82 -52.04 -8.21
C ASP A 270 -35.88 -52.65 -7.14
N GLY A 271 -35.86 -53.98 -7.04
CA GLY A 271 -35.12 -54.73 -6.01
C GLY A 271 -35.84 -54.86 -4.66
N ILE A 272 -36.91 -54.08 -4.43
CA ILE A 272 -37.77 -54.18 -3.23
C ILE A 272 -39.13 -54.76 -3.62
N THR A 273 -39.73 -54.20 -4.65
CA THR A 273 -41.03 -54.53 -5.21
C THR A 273 -40.83 -55.17 -6.58
N THR A 274 -41.51 -56.28 -6.83
CA THR A 274 -41.55 -56.91 -8.16
C THR A 274 -42.99 -57.00 -8.63
N ILE A 275 -43.29 -56.33 -9.73
CA ILE A 275 -44.63 -56.21 -10.31
C ILE A 275 -44.68 -57.02 -11.59
N ALA A 276 -45.62 -57.95 -11.69
CA ALA A 276 -45.87 -58.70 -12.92
C ALA A 276 -46.75 -57.88 -13.86
N ILE A 277 -46.31 -57.75 -15.11
CA ILE A 277 -47.03 -57.08 -16.19
C ILE A 277 -47.53 -58.13 -17.18
N THR A 278 -48.82 -58.10 -17.47
CA THR A 278 -49.47 -59.00 -18.45
C THR A 278 -50.31 -58.18 -19.41
N LEU A 279 -49.92 -58.18 -20.68
CA LEU A 279 -50.72 -57.64 -21.78
C LEU A 279 -51.22 -58.82 -22.62
N ASN A 280 -52.52 -59.10 -22.58
CA ASN A 280 -53.13 -60.30 -23.19
C ASN A 280 -54.43 -60.01 -23.97
N TRP A 281 -54.67 -58.75 -24.31
CA TRP A 281 -55.88 -58.26 -24.97
C TRP A 281 -55.55 -57.18 -26.00
N ASN A 282 -56.50 -56.88 -26.88
CA ASN A 282 -56.38 -55.78 -27.82
C ASN A 282 -56.74 -54.47 -27.14
N ILE A 283 -55.76 -53.57 -26.94
CA ILE A 283 -55.94 -52.30 -26.22
C ILE A 283 -56.50 -51.24 -27.18
N PRO A 284 -57.76 -50.78 -27.03
CA PRO A 284 -58.37 -49.82 -27.93
C PRO A 284 -57.66 -48.48 -27.89
N ARG A 285 -57.32 -47.97 -29.07
CA ARG A 285 -56.57 -46.70 -29.19
C ARG A 285 -57.38 -45.49 -28.75
N ASN A 286 -58.68 -45.45 -29.03
CA ASN A 286 -59.59 -44.35 -28.63
C ASN A 286 -59.04 -42.92 -28.90
N GLY A 287 -58.30 -42.74 -30.00
CA GLY A 287 -57.70 -41.45 -30.37
C GLY A 287 -56.29 -41.20 -29.81
N PHE A 288 -55.76 -42.11 -28.99
CA PHE A 288 -54.40 -42.06 -28.45
C PHE A 288 -53.38 -42.81 -29.32
N SER A 289 -52.11 -42.46 -29.12
CA SER A 289 -50.95 -43.14 -29.69
C SER A 289 -50.84 -44.58 -29.13
N ILE A 290 -50.15 -45.46 -29.84
CA ILE A 290 -49.92 -46.85 -29.39
C ILE A 290 -49.10 -46.84 -28.10
N GLY A 291 -48.04 -46.01 -28.05
CA GLY A 291 -47.23 -45.83 -26.84
C GLY A 291 -48.05 -45.34 -25.65
N GLN A 292 -49.02 -44.44 -25.88
CA GLN A 292 -49.92 -43.95 -24.84
C GLN A 292 -50.79 -45.04 -24.24
N VAL A 293 -51.49 -45.82 -25.07
CA VAL A 293 -52.39 -46.84 -24.52
C VAL A 293 -51.65 -47.99 -23.86
N ILE A 294 -50.45 -48.34 -24.34
CA ILE A 294 -49.60 -49.35 -23.71
C ILE A 294 -49.02 -48.84 -22.39
N GLY A 295 -48.45 -47.64 -22.38
CA GLY A 295 -47.92 -47.01 -21.17
C GLY A 295 -48.98 -46.88 -20.08
N SER A 296 -50.19 -46.43 -20.43
CA SER A 296 -51.31 -46.36 -19.49
C SER A 296 -51.78 -47.72 -18.99
N ALA A 297 -51.77 -48.76 -19.84
CA ALA A 297 -52.13 -50.11 -19.40
C ALA A 297 -51.11 -50.68 -18.41
N ILE A 298 -49.81 -50.45 -18.64
CA ILE A 298 -48.73 -50.85 -17.74
C ILE A 298 -48.80 -50.07 -16.44
N GLU A 299 -49.00 -48.75 -16.52
CA GLU A 299 -49.14 -47.90 -15.33
C GLU A 299 -50.33 -48.30 -14.47
N SER A 300 -51.47 -48.61 -15.09
CA SER A 300 -52.64 -49.12 -14.35
C SER A 300 -52.31 -50.39 -13.58
N GLN A 301 -51.53 -51.31 -14.15
CA GLN A 301 -51.11 -52.53 -13.45
C GLN A 301 -50.12 -52.26 -12.31
N ILE A 302 -49.23 -51.28 -12.46
CA ILE A 302 -48.34 -50.81 -11.39
C ILE A 302 -49.18 -50.23 -10.23
N GLN A 303 -50.16 -49.39 -10.53
CA GLN A 303 -51.05 -48.80 -9.52
C GLN A 303 -51.91 -49.87 -8.83
N ASP A 304 -52.53 -50.77 -9.60
CA ASP A 304 -53.34 -51.88 -9.08
C ASP A 304 -52.51 -52.77 -8.14
N TYR A 305 -51.25 -53.03 -8.48
CA TYR A 305 -50.34 -53.73 -7.59
C TYR A 305 -50.15 -52.99 -6.27
N TYR A 306 -49.78 -51.70 -6.30
CA TYR A 306 -49.53 -50.96 -5.07
C TYR A 306 -50.79 -50.85 -4.18
N PHE A 307 -51.95 -50.54 -4.78
CA PHE A 307 -53.21 -50.48 -4.05
C PHE A 307 -53.60 -51.86 -3.48
N GLY A 308 -53.44 -52.94 -4.27
CA GLY A 308 -53.72 -54.31 -3.84
C GLY A 308 -52.85 -54.78 -2.67
N HIS A 309 -51.65 -54.18 -2.50
CA HIS A 309 -50.72 -54.47 -1.40
C HIS A 309 -50.78 -53.43 -0.27
N GLY A 310 -51.73 -52.48 -0.31
CA GLY A 310 -51.91 -51.46 0.73
C GLY A 310 -50.81 -50.39 0.79
N ILE A 311 -50.00 -50.27 -0.27
CA ILE A 311 -48.90 -49.31 -0.36
C ILE A 311 -49.47 -47.95 -0.76
N GLN A 312 -49.33 -46.97 0.13
CA GLN A 312 -49.82 -45.61 -0.08
C GLN A 312 -49.06 -44.91 -1.24
N PRO A 313 -49.71 -44.03 -2.02
CA PRO A 313 -49.07 -43.31 -3.14
C PRO A 313 -47.75 -42.60 -2.81
N ALA A 314 -47.61 -42.08 -1.59
CA ALA A 314 -46.38 -41.44 -1.12
C ALA A 314 -45.17 -42.40 -1.03
N ASN A 315 -45.42 -43.71 -1.03
CA ASN A 315 -44.41 -44.77 -0.93
C ASN A 315 -44.23 -45.55 -2.23
N TRP A 316 -44.86 -45.13 -3.34
CA TRP A 316 -44.66 -45.78 -4.63
C TRP A 316 -43.25 -45.53 -5.13
N THR A 317 -42.67 -46.54 -5.75
CA THR A 317 -41.27 -46.52 -6.17
C THR A 317 -41.10 -46.63 -7.68
N LEU A 318 -42.08 -47.22 -8.38
CA LEU A 318 -42.12 -47.42 -9.83
C LEU A 318 -43.33 -46.72 -10.44
N ASN A 319 -43.20 -46.32 -11.70
CA ASN A 319 -44.27 -45.76 -12.54
C ASN A 319 -43.96 -46.04 -14.02
N ALA A 320 -44.98 -46.00 -14.87
CA ALA A 320 -44.87 -45.91 -16.30
C ALA A 320 -45.54 -44.64 -16.87
N GLY A 321 -44.77 -43.86 -17.63
CA GLY A 321 -45.26 -42.67 -18.34
C GLY A 321 -45.41 -42.93 -19.84
N SER A 322 -46.16 -42.08 -20.54
CA SER A 322 -46.34 -42.18 -21.99
C SER A 322 -45.82 -40.97 -22.77
N TYR A 323 -45.32 -41.21 -23.98
CA TYR A 323 -44.90 -40.15 -24.90
C TYR A 323 -45.67 -40.26 -26.21
N ALA A 324 -46.49 -39.24 -26.48
CA ALA A 324 -47.36 -39.24 -27.66
C ALA A 324 -46.61 -39.09 -28.99
N ALA A 325 -45.44 -38.44 -28.98
CA ALA A 325 -44.78 -37.96 -30.20
C ALA A 325 -44.17 -39.07 -31.09
N ASP A 326 -43.84 -40.23 -30.53
CA ASP A 326 -43.12 -41.30 -31.25
C ASP A 326 -43.57 -42.72 -30.86
N ASP A 327 -44.81 -42.86 -30.37
CA ASP A 327 -45.41 -44.15 -29.99
C ASP A 327 -44.57 -44.97 -28.99
N THR A 328 -43.94 -44.29 -28.03
CA THR A 328 -43.18 -44.92 -26.92
C THR A 328 -43.84 -44.69 -25.56
N PHE A 329 -43.41 -45.46 -24.57
CA PHE A 329 -43.68 -45.24 -23.15
C PHE A 329 -42.36 -45.36 -22.38
N ASN A 330 -42.35 -45.05 -21.08
CA ASN A 330 -41.20 -45.32 -20.24
C ASN A 330 -41.61 -46.08 -18.98
N ILE A 331 -40.61 -46.72 -18.36
CA ILE A 331 -40.68 -47.16 -16.97
C ILE A 331 -39.64 -46.34 -16.22
N ASN A 332 -40.02 -45.80 -15.08
CA ASN A 332 -39.13 -45.04 -14.23
C ASN A 332 -39.35 -45.26 -12.74
N THR A 333 -38.37 -44.83 -11.95
CA THR A 333 -38.49 -44.75 -10.50
C THR A 333 -38.92 -43.36 -10.06
N PHE A 334 -39.62 -43.25 -8.92
CA PHE A 334 -39.86 -41.94 -8.30
C PHE A 334 -38.60 -41.35 -7.65
N LYS A 335 -37.74 -42.22 -7.12
CA LYS A 335 -36.46 -41.83 -6.50
C LYS A 335 -35.37 -41.61 -7.54
N THR A 336 -34.42 -40.74 -7.23
CA THR A 336 -33.17 -40.51 -7.96
C THR A 336 -32.00 -41.24 -7.30
N GLY A 337 -30.83 -41.23 -7.94
CA GLY A 337 -29.61 -41.84 -7.42
C GLY A 337 -29.29 -43.18 -8.08
N SER A 338 -28.05 -43.63 -7.92
CA SER A 338 -27.57 -44.92 -8.44
C SER A 338 -28.31 -46.12 -7.84
N ASN A 339 -28.83 -45.96 -6.62
CA ASN A 339 -29.67 -46.97 -5.96
C ASN A 339 -31.10 -47.02 -6.52
N ALA A 340 -31.56 -45.98 -7.23
CA ALA A 340 -32.78 -46.07 -7.99
C ALA A 340 -32.48 -46.91 -9.24
N SER A 341 -33.00 -48.13 -9.28
CA SER A 341 -32.75 -49.07 -10.36
C SER A 341 -34.01 -49.82 -10.73
N VAL A 342 -34.07 -50.28 -11.97
CA VAL A 342 -35.12 -51.16 -12.47
C VAL A 342 -34.47 -52.35 -13.14
N MET A 343 -34.94 -53.54 -12.80
CA MET A 343 -34.64 -54.80 -13.46
C MET A 343 -35.92 -55.33 -14.09
N LEU A 344 -35.87 -55.60 -15.38
CA LEU A 344 -36.92 -56.27 -16.13
C LEU A 344 -36.62 -57.76 -16.18
N ASP A 345 -37.63 -58.61 -16.06
CA ASP A 345 -37.44 -60.07 -16.24
C ASP A 345 -38.65 -60.73 -16.92
N GLY A 346 -38.55 -62.02 -17.22
CA GLY A 346 -39.56 -62.76 -17.98
C GLY A 346 -39.27 -62.81 -19.48
N ASP A 347 -40.14 -63.46 -20.24
CA ASP A 347 -39.84 -63.85 -21.62
C ASP A 347 -39.98 -62.68 -22.62
N ASP A 348 -40.79 -61.66 -22.31
CA ASP A 348 -41.19 -60.64 -23.28
C ASP A 348 -40.67 -59.22 -23.02
N TRP A 349 -39.85 -58.97 -21.99
CA TRP A 349 -39.38 -57.60 -21.68
C TRP A 349 -38.64 -56.97 -22.87
N ASN A 350 -37.89 -57.78 -23.63
CA ASN A 350 -37.06 -57.35 -24.74
C ASN A 350 -37.88 -56.92 -25.97
N TYR A 351 -39.18 -57.21 -25.99
CA TYR A 351 -40.11 -56.67 -26.98
C TYR A 351 -40.21 -55.15 -26.82
N PHE A 352 -40.23 -54.67 -25.57
CA PHE A 352 -40.39 -53.26 -25.24
C PHE A 352 -39.07 -52.52 -25.07
N PHE A 353 -38.06 -53.14 -24.45
CA PHE A 353 -36.83 -52.46 -24.07
C PHE A 353 -35.59 -53.08 -24.70
N GLN A 354 -34.53 -52.28 -24.82
CA GLN A 354 -33.22 -52.77 -25.29
C GLN A 354 -32.43 -53.37 -24.12
N ASP A 355 -32.42 -52.66 -23.00
CA ASP A 355 -31.68 -53.04 -21.80
C ASP A 355 -32.60 -53.71 -20.78
N LYS A 356 -32.09 -54.81 -20.20
CA LYS A 356 -32.80 -55.57 -19.15
C LYS A 356 -32.80 -54.82 -17.83
N SER A 357 -31.83 -53.93 -17.61
CA SER A 357 -31.68 -53.18 -16.37
C SER A 357 -31.19 -51.77 -16.65
N PHE A 358 -31.65 -50.82 -15.86
CA PHE A 358 -31.25 -49.42 -15.93
C PHE A 358 -31.31 -48.79 -14.54
N SER A 359 -30.45 -47.80 -14.29
CA SER A 359 -30.36 -47.10 -13.02
C SER A 359 -30.34 -45.59 -13.21
N GLY A 360 -30.69 -44.87 -12.16
CA GLY A 360 -30.41 -43.45 -12.04
C GLY A 360 -28.91 -43.20 -11.85
N SER A 361 -28.58 -41.93 -11.71
CA SER A 361 -27.24 -41.43 -11.35
C SER A 361 -27.30 -40.68 -10.04
N ASP A 362 -26.20 -40.67 -9.28
CA ASP A 362 -26.04 -39.79 -8.12
C ASP A 362 -25.68 -38.37 -8.57
N ASP A 363 -25.74 -37.42 -7.62
CA ASP A 363 -25.20 -36.07 -7.83
C ASP A 363 -23.68 -36.18 -8.12
N ASP A 364 -23.22 -35.50 -9.16
CA ASP A 364 -21.80 -35.34 -9.45
C ASP A 364 -21.40 -33.88 -9.19
N THR A 365 -20.68 -33.69 -8.09
CA THR A 365 -20.10 -32.41 -7.66
C THR A 365 -18.60 -32.34 -7.92
N SER A 366 -18.03 -33.26 -8.71
CA SER A 366 -16.59 -33.34 -8.96
C SER A 366 -16.00 -32.09 -9.62
N LYS A 367 -16.85 -31.28 -10.27
CA LYS A 367 -16.49 -29.98 -10.87
C LYS A 367 -16.65 -28.81 -9.92
N ASN A 368 -17.36 -28.96 -8.80
CA ASN A 368 -17.59 -27.86 -7.88
C ASN A 368 -16.25 -27.38 -7.31
N CYS A 369 -16.17 -26.07 -7.04
CA CYS A 369 -15.01 -25.47 -6.40
C CYS A 369 -15.43 -24.87 -5.06
N LEU A 370 -14.71 -25.24 -3.99
CA LEU A 370 -14.97 -24.78 -2.63
C LEU A 370 -13.71 -24.15 -2.03
N PHE A 371 -13.78 -22.87 -1.70
CA PHE A 371 -12.70 -22.14 -1.04
C PHE A 371 -13.25 -21.05 -0.12
N THR A 372 -12.38 -20.42 0.66
CA THR A 372 -12.75 -19.33 1.55
C THR A 372 -11.99 -18.06 1.23
N ILE A 373 -12.63 -16.91 1.46
CA ILE A 373 -12.01 -15.58 1.42
C ILE A 373 -12.33 -14.89 2.74
N SER A 374 -11.31 -14.35 3.42
CA SER A 374 -11.46 -13.65 4.69
C SER A 374 -10.78 -12.28 4.69
N ASP A 375 -11.42 -11.31 5.35
CA ASP A 375 -10.84 -9.99 5.67
C ASP A 375 -10.20 -9.93 7.08
N GLY A 376 -10.11 -11.08 7.75
CA GLY A 376 -9.65 -11.23 9.13
C GLY A 376 -10.75 -11.07 10.19
N THR A 377 -11.91 -10.54 9.82
CA THR A 377 -13.08 -10.38 10.71
C THR A 377 -14.23 -11.31 10.29
N HIS A 378 -14.56 -11.34 9.00
CA HIS A 378 -15.54 -12.21 8.37
C HIS A 378 -14.86 -13.16 7.39
N THR A 379 -15.49 -14.30 7.15
CA THR A 379 -15.02 -15.31 6.19
C THR A 379 -16.19 -15.77 5.35
N ALA A 380 -16.08 -15.61 4.03
CA ALA A 380 -17.00 -16.19 3.07
C ALA A 380 -16.57 -17.61 2.74
N GLU A 381 -17.51 -18.56 2.80
CA GLU A 381 -17.35 -19.88 2.20
C GLU A 381 -17.92 -19.81 0.78
N ILE A 382 -17.03 -19.84 -0.21
CA ILE A 382 -17.36 -19.68 -1.63
C ILE A 382 -17.61 -21.05 -2.24
N LEU A 383 -18.82 -21.26 -2.74
CA LEU A 383 -19.19 -22.45 -3.50
C LEU A 383 -19.49 -22.07 -4.94
N LEU A 384 -18.66 -22.54 -5.86
CA LEU A 384 -18.95 -22.51 -7.29
C LEU A 384 -19.58 -23.85 -7.67
N GLY A 385 -20.88 -23.82 -7.96
CA GLY A 385 -21.70 -25.00 -8.30
C GLY A 385 -22.45 -24.87 -9.63
N TYR A 386 -22.09 -23.87 -10.43
CA TYR A 386 -22.81 -23.48 -11.65
C TYR A 386 -21.88 -23.44 -12.87
N GLN A 387 -22.49 -23.42 -14.05
CA GLN A 387 -21.80 -23.08 -15.28
C GLN A 387 -21.92 -21.57 -15.50
N TYR A 388 -20.78 -20.87 -15.52
CA TYR A 388 -20.71 -19.44 -15.85
C TYR A 388 -20.41 -19.27 -17.34
N ALA A 389 -20.99 -18.27 -18.00
CA ALA A 389 -20.74 -18.09 -19.43
C ALA A 389 -19.36 -17.46 -19.68
N ASN A 390 -18.88 -16.63 -18.74
CA ASN A 390 -17.59 -15.95 -18.83
C ASN A 390 -17.12 -15.44 -17.44
N MET A 391 -15.97 -14.76 -17.41
CA MET A 391 -15.38 -14.20 -16.19
C MET A 391 -16.25 -13.14 -15.51
N ASP A 392 -17.04 -12.35 -16.24
CA ASP A 392 -17.89 -11.33 -15.64
C ASP A 392 -18.99 -12.00 -14.78
N ASP A 393 -19.64 -13.05 -15.29
CA ASP A 393 -20.65 -13.82 -14.53
C ASP A 393 -20.06 -14.46 -13.27
N LEU A 394 -18.83 -14.98 -13.35
CA LEU A 394 -18.12 -15.53 -12.20
C LEU A 394 -17.80 -14.45 -11.17
N VAL A 395 -17.29 -13.30 -11.60
CA VAL A 395 -16.96 -12.17 -10.72
C VAL A 395 -18.21 -11.63 -10.03
N ASP A 396 -19.34 -11.55 -10.73
CA ASP A 396 -20.62 -11.11 -10.16
C ASP A 396 -21.09 -12.05 -9.04
N ASP A 397 -21.03 -13.37 -9.25
CA ASP A 397 -21.39 -14.35 -8.23
C ASP A 397 -20.43 -14.33 -7.03
N LEU A 398 -19.12 -14.22 -7.27
CA LEU A 398 -18.14 -14.08 -6.20
C LEU A 398 -18.42 -12.83 -5.34
N ASN A 399 -18.68 -11.68 -5.97
CA ASN A 399 -19.04 -10.46 -5.25
C ASN A 399 -20.35 -10.60 -4.46
N TYR A 400 -21.35 -11.29 -5.02
CA TYR A 400 -22.60 -11.59 -4.32
C TYR A 400 -22.35 -12.43 -3.07
N GLN A 401 -21.54 -13.49 -3.18
CA GLN A 401 -21.20 -14.36 -2.05
C GLN A 401 -20.38 -13.61 -0.97
N LEU A 402 -19.41 -12.77 -1.36
CA LEU A 402 -18.66 -11.92 -0.41
C LEU A 402 -19.57 -10.93 0.33
N THR A 403 -20.50 -10.30 -0.39
CA THR A 403 -21.45 -9.34 0.18
C THR A 403 -22.37 -10.01 1.21
N ASN A 404 -22.91 -11.19 0.89
CA ASN A 404 -23.76 -11.95 1.81
C ASN A 404 -23.01 -12.39 3.07
N ALA A 405 -21.72 -12.70 2.93
CA ALA A 405 -20.83 -13.04 4.05
C ALA A 405 -20.26 -11.81 4.78
N GLN A 406 -20.59 -10.59 4.33
CA GLN A 406 -20.11 -9.32 4.91
C GLN A 406 -18.58 -9.17 4.91
N VAL A 407 -17.88 -9.86 3.99
CA VAL A 407 -16.43 -9.71 3.82
C VAL A 407 -16.14 -8.38 3.12
N SER A 408 -15.32 -7.55 3.73
CA SER A 408 -14.90 -6.26 3.19
C SER A 408 -13.84 -6.44 2.09
N ALA A 409 -14.29 -6.92 0.94
CA ALA A 409 -13.49 -7.14 -0.25
C ALA A 409 -14.35 -6.96 -1.52
N THR A 410 -13.69 -6.74 -2.64
CA THR A 410 -14.31 -6.70 -3.97
C THR A 410 -13.50 -7.57 -4.92
N VAL A 411 -14.20 -8.30 -5.78
CA VAL A 411 -13.60 -9.04 -6.88
C VAL A 411 -13.68 -8.20 -8.15
N ASN A 412 -12.55 -7.97 -8.79
CA ASN A 412 -12.49 -7.25 -10.06
C ASN A 412 -11.91 -8.16 -11.15
N LYS A 413 -12.53 -8.14 -12.33
CA LYS A 413 -11.94 -8.75 -13.51
C LYS A 413 -10.66 -8.02 -13.91
N VAL A 414 -9.57 -8.76 -14.07
CA VAL A 414 -8.30 -8.25 -14.61
C VAL A 414 -8.30 -8.41 -16.13
N GLU A 415 -8.64 -9.62 -16.59
CA GLU A 415 -8.76 -9.97 -18.00
C GLU A 415 -9.69 -11.18 -18.19
N ALA A 416 -9.74 -11.77 -19.38
CA ALA A 416 -10.69 -12.86 -19.69
C ALA A 416 -10.49 -14.13 -18.84
N SER A 417 -9.28 -14.36 -18.31
CA SER A 417 -8.93 -15.56 -17.53
C SER A 417 -8.48 -15.28 -16.11
N HIS A 418 -8.46 -14.02 -15.66
CA HIS A 418 -8.01 -13.66 -14.31
C HIS A 418 -8.92 -12.62 -13.66
N PHE A 419 -9.06 -12.75 -12.34
CA PHE A 419 -9.61 -11.71 -11.49
C PHE A 419 -8.64 -11.40 -10.34
N GLU A 420 -8.91 -10.32 -9.62
CA GLU A 420 -8.20 -9.98 -8.40
C GLU A 420 -9.18 -9.71 -7.25
N LEU A 421 -8.76 -10.09 -6.04
CA LEU A 421 -9.39 -9.69 -4.80
C LEU A 421 -8.76 -8.40 -4.30
N VAL A 422 -9.59 -7.41 -4.03
CA VAL A 422 -9.20 -6.08 -3.55
C VAL A 422 -9.83 -5.85 -2.19
N PRO A 423 -9.04 -5.53 -1.14
CA PRO A 423 -9.60 -5.17 0.16
C PRO A 423 -10.52 -3.94 0.06
N GLY A 424 -11.66 -3.97 0.74
CA GLY A 424 -12.67 -2.91 0.68
C GLY A 424 -12.24 -1.60 1.34
N THR A 425 -11.30 -1.65 2.28
CA THR A 425 -10.70 -0.48 2.91
C THR A 425 -9.19 -0.67 3.15
N PRO A 426 -8.39 0.42 3.18
CA PRO A 426 -6.99 0.33 3.58
C PRO A 426 -6.88 -0.16 5.03
N GLY A 427 -5.94 -1.06 5.32
CA GLY A 427 -5.82 -1.70 6.63
C GLY A 427 -6.11 -3.21 6.61
N ILE A 428 -6.90 -3.67 5.63
CA ILE A 428 -7.36 -5.05 5.55
C ILE A 428 -6.38 -5.93 4.77
N THR A 429 -5.96 -7.03 5.39
CA THR A 429 -5.22 -8.10 4.72
C THR A 429 -6.17 -9.23 4.37
N LEU A 430 -6.39 -9.45 3.08
CA LEU A 430 -7.19 -10.58 2.62
C LEU A 430 -6.40 -11.88 2.76
N THR A 431 -7.10 -12.96 3.08
CA THR A 431 -6.56 -14.32 3.05
C THR A 431 -7.52 -15.25 2.31
N THR A 432 -6.95 -16.27 1.66
CA THR A 432 -7.71 -17.33 0.98
C THR A 432 -7.39 -18.68 1.61
N GLY A 433 -8.36 -19.60 1.59
CA GLY A 433 -8.21 -20.92 2.22
C GLY A 433 -9.25 -21.93 1.72
N GLY A 434 -9.35 -23.08 2.40
CA GLY A 434 -10.26 -24.15 2.00
C GLY A 434 -9.67 -25.10 0.95
N THR A 435 -10.48 -26.09 0.54
CA THR A 435 -10.03 -27.27 -0.21
C THR A 435 -9.44 -26.92 -1.58
N ASN A 436 -10.06 -26.00 -2.32
CA ASN A 436 -9.65 -25.62 -3.67
C ASN A 436 -8.89 -24.28 -3.73
N ALA A 437 -8.56 -23.64 -2.61
CA ALA A 437 -7.90 -22.32 -2.63
C ALA A 437 -6.59 -22.33 -3.43
N ASN A 438 -5.74 -23.33 -3.24
CA ASN A 438 -4.47 -23.46 -3.95
C ASN A 438 -4.63 -23.74 -5.45
N GLU A 439 -5.82 -24.11 -5.92
CA GLU A 439 -6.10 -24.29 -7.34
C GLU A 439 -6.59 -22.99 -7.98
N PHE A 440 -7.13 -22.07 -7.16
CA PHE A 440 -7.74 -20.82 -7.57
C PHE A 440 -6.84 -19.57 -7.39
N PHE A 441 -5.91 -19.59 -6.43
CA PHE A 441 -4.95 -18.54 -6.10
C PHE A 441 -3.55 -19.14 -5.98
#